data_AF-A0A9E3TYG4-F1
#
_entry.id   AF-A0A9E3TYG4-F1
#
_cell.length_a   1.000
_cell.length_b   1.000
_cell.length_c   1.000
_cell.angle_alpha   90.00
_cell.angle_beta   90.00
_cell.angle_gamma   90.00
#
_symmetry.space_group_name_H-M   'P 1'
#
loop_
_entity.id
_entity.type
_entity.pdbx_description
1 polymer ?
#
loop_
_entity_poly.entity_id
_entity_poly.type
_entity_poly.pdbx_seq_one_letter_code
_entity_poly.pdbx_strand_id
1 'polypeptide(L)'
;NVKNTAAACVRLGAHADSTFFVNLYTESSGGVPNMQLDAGSAHTSLTNLHAMSDGAAIYDLSGGAYLAHNAGYPVRTTLGRAKIADATLTLLRRDTVYVDAPGAAVVDATAARSVHLVAATNGQITLRLPAAADAVGASYTIKKVDYTGNMVVVSAISGSGPDGRNIQLGGPNDYVSVLSNGAGWFITASNRMSGNTRYHDGAGTYDIDMAVDVYLLSAYAGAKTARLPPADAANAIGRVVHIKKTDPSGNAVTLSVQGGGMIDGGTSLALNGQYKSASVVSNGAQWFVLQKYL
;
A
#
# COMPACT_ATOMS: atom_id res chain seq x y z
N ASN A 1 34.60 13.10 -34.95
CA ASN A 1 33.92 14.42 -34.86
C ASN A 1 33.04 14.62 -36.09
N VAL A 2 31.73 14.85 -35.91
CA VAL A 2 30.80 15.12 -37.02
C VAL A 2 30.71 16.63 -37.33
N LYS A 3 30.44 16.96 -38.59
CA LYS A 3 30.28 18.35 -39.06
C LYS A 3 29.18 19.07 -38.25
N ASN A 4 29.38 20.36 -37.96
CA ASN A 4 28.44 21.17 -37.17
C ASN A 4 27.03 21.32 -37.80
N THR A 5 26.86 20.92 -39.06
CA THR A 5 25.56 20.89 -39.75
C THR A 5 24.87 19.53 -39.66
N ALA A 6 25.48 18.54 -39.00
CA ALA A 6 24.85 17.24 -38.77
C ALA A 6 23.70 17.38 -37.77
N ALA A 7 22.68 16.54 -37.89
CA ALA A 7 21.56 16.53 -36.96
C ALA A 7 21.93 15.87 -35.61
N ALA A 8 22.82 14.87 -35.63
CA ALA A 8 23.32 14.12 -34.47
C ALA A 8 24.62 13.40 -34.85
N CYS A 9 25.38 12.90 -33.86
CA CYS A 9 26.52 12.02 -34.13
C CYS A 9 26.06 10.67 -34.69
N VAL A 10 25.00 10.09 -34.11
CA VAL A 10 24.30 8.89 -34.62
C VAL A 10 22.80 9.14 -34.59
N ARG A 11 22.10 8.77 -35.66
CA ARG A 11 20.65 8.94 -35.79
C ARG A 11 19.99 7.63 -36.20
N LEU A 12 18.93 7.24 -35.49
CA LEU A 12 18.01 6.18 -35.88
C LEU A 12 16.74 6.79 -36.45
N GLY A 13 16.47 6.50 -37.72
CA GLY A 13 15.29 6.99 -38.42
C GLY A 13 13.99 6.31 -37.99
N ALA A 14 12.85 6.88 -38.39
CA ALA A 14 11.49 6.49 -38.01
C ALA A 14 11.05 5.03 -38.30
N HIS A 15 11.87 4.25 -38.99
CA HIS A 15 11.61 2.84 -39.32
C HIS A 15 12.76 1.93 -38.89
N ALA A 16 13.74 2.46 -38.16
CA ALA A 16 14.77 1.65 -37.54
C ALA A 16 14.12 0.83 -36.42
N ASP A 17 14.24 -0.47 -36.55
CA ASP A 17 13.74 -1.43 -35.57
C ASP A 17 14.87 -2.35 -35.15
N SER A 18 14.83 -2.81 -33.89
CA SER A 18 15.72 -3.84 -33.37
C SER A 18 17.21 -3.50 -33.56
N THR A 19 17.60 -2.27 -33.23
CA THR A 19 18.99 -1.80 -33.37
C THR A 19 19.76 -1.92 -32.05
N PHE A 20 21.01 -2.38 -32.13
CA PHE A 20 21.88 -2.58 -30.97
C PHE A 20 23.20 -1.83 -31.12
N PHE A 21 23.57 -1.05 -30.11
CA PHE A 21 24.88 -0.39 -30.01
C PHE A 21 25.60 -0.81 -28.73
N VAL A 22 26.88 -1.13 -28.86
CA VAL A 22 27.77 -1.49 -27.75
C VAL A 22 29.04 -0.68 -27.83
N ASN A 23 29.42 -0.03 -26.72
CA ASN A 23 30.63 0.77 -26.60
C ASN A 23 30.73 1.86 -27.69
N LEU A 24 29.59 2.46 -28.04
CA LEU A 24 29.53 3.51 -29.06
C LEU A 24 30.21 4.77 -28.53
N TYR A 25 31.16 5.32 -29.29
CA TYR A 25 31.78 6.60 -29.00
C TYR A 25 31.28 7.66 -29.99
N THR A 26 30.82 8.78 -29.45
CA THR A 26 30.31 9.91 -30.24
C THR A 26 30.94 11.20 -29.76
N GLU A 27 31.38 12.03 -30.69
CA GLU A 27 32.00 13.32 -30.38
C GLU A 27 31.62 14.35 -31.44
N SER A 28 31.36 15.58 -30.99
CA SER A 28 31.24 16.73 -31.86
C SER A 28 31.44 18.01 -31.08
N SER A 29 32.15 18.95 -31.71
CA SER A 29 32.28 20.34 -31.26
C SER A 29 31.06 21.21 -31.61
N GLY A 30 30.06 20.65 -32.31
CA GLY A 30 28.88 21.39 -32.80
C GLY A 30 27.67 21.37 -31.86
N GLY A 31 27.78 20.76 -30.67
CA GLY A 31 26.68 20.66 -29.70
C GLY A 31 25.49 19.78 -30.15
N VAL A 32 25.70 18.92 -31.16
CA VAL A 32 24.65 18.02 -31.67
C VAL A 32 24.42 16.86 -30.69
N PRO A 33 23.21 16.27 -30.64
CA PRO A 33 22.97 15.07 -29.86
C PRO A 33 23.97 13.96 -30.20
N ASN A 34 24.41 13.24 -29.17
CA ASN A 34 25.28 12.08 -29.33
C ASN A 34 24.52 10.93 -30.02
N MET A 35 23.30 10.67 -29.56
CA MET A 35 22.37 9.79 -30.23
C MET A 35 21.01 10.45 -30.37
N GLN A 36 20.41 10.39 -31.56
CA GLN A 36 19.03 10.77 -31.80
C GLN A 36 18.20 9.56 -32.19
N LEU A 37 17.09 9.35 -31.47
CA LEU A 37 16.07 8.35 -31.77
C LEU A 37 14.87 9.09 -32.35
N ASP A 38 14.58 8.92 -33.65
CA ASP A 38 13.44 9.59 -34.26
C ASP A 38 12.11 8.95 -33.84
N ALA A 39 11.03 9.72 -33.92
CA ALA A 39 9.68 9.20 -33.78
C ALA A 39 9.43 8.05 -34.76
N GLY A 40 8.95 6.91 -34.24
CA GLY A 40 8.74 5.68 -35.00
C GLY A 40 9.91 4.67 -34.94
N SER A 41 11.11 5.10 -34.51
CA SER A 41 12.17 4.13 -34.19
C SER A 41 11.77 3.28 -32.97
N ALA A 42 12.15 2.00 -32.96
CA ALA A 42 11.71 1.06 -31.94
C ALA A 42 12.79 0.02 -31.58
N HIS A 43 12.60 -0.63 -30.43
CA HIS A 43 13.44 -1.72 -29.92
C HIS A 43 14.95 -1.44 -29.98
N THR A 44 15.35 -0.21 -29.63
CA THR A 44 16.76 0.16 -29.59
C THR A 44 17.38 -0.23 -28.26
N SER A 45 18.55 -0.87 -28.29
CA SER A 45 19.32 -1.19 -27.08
C SER A 45 20.71 -0.58 -27.14
N LEU A 46 21.05 0.17 -26.08
CA LEU A 46 22.28 0.93 -25.94
C LEU A 46 23.05 0.47 -24.73
N THR A 47 24.28 0.01 -24.94
CA THR A 47 25.19 -0.39 -23.86
C THR A 47 26.48 0.41 -23.97
N ASN A 48 26.83 1.15 -22.92
CA ASN A 48 28.04 1.96 -22.83
C ASN A 48 28.15 3.01 -23.97
N LEU A 49 27.34 4.06 -23.91
CA LEU A 49 27.50 5.22 -24.80
C LEU A 49 28.51 6.18 -24.20
N HIS A 50 29.62 6.40 -24.91
CA HIS A 50 30.61 7.42 -24.61
C HIS A 50 30.25 8.71 -25.35
N ALA A 51 29.35 9.48 -24.73
CA ALA A 51 28.84 10.75 -25.24
C ALA A 51 29.79 11.91 -24.94
N MET A 52 30.59 12.32 -25.93
CA MET A 52 31.56 13.44 -25.86
C MET A 52 31.16 14.66 -26.70
N SER A 53 29.93 14.71 -27.22
CA SER A 53 29.37 15.97 -27.70
C SER A 53 28.63 16.70 -26.59
N ASP A 54 28.67 18.04 -26.62
CA ASP A 54 27.97 18.92 -25.67
C ASP A 54 26.43 18.87 -25.81
N GLY A 55 25.90 18.19 -26.83
CA GLY A 55 24.47 17.90 -26.95
C GLY A 55 24.00 16.79 -26.01
N ALA A 56 22.70 16.50 -26.03
CA ALA A 56 22.13 15.41 -25.22
C ALA A 56 22.85 14.07 -25.47
N ALA A 57 23.06 13.28 -24.42
CA ALA A 57 23.60 11.92 -24.56
C ALA A 57 22.66 11.06 -25.43
N ILE A 58 21.37 11.07 -25.11
CA ILE A 58 20.31 10.47 -25.91
C ILE A 58 19.21 11.51 -26.07
N TYR A 59 18.93 11.90 -27.30
CA TYR A 59 17.78 12.71 -27.67
C TYR A 59 16.68 11.80 -28.17
N ASP A 60 15.71 11.54 -27.30
CA ASP A 60 14.64 10.58 -27.56
C ASP A 60 13.37 11.28 -28.08
N LEU A 61 13.03 10.99 -29.34
CA LEU A 61 11.73 11.31 -29.96
C LEU A 61 10.90 10.05 -30.22
N SER A 62 11.41 8.86 -29.88
CA SER A 62 10.73 7.57 -30.06
C SER A 62 9.60 7.34 -29.04
N GLY A 63 9.55 8.15 -27.97
CA GLY A 63 8.57 8.01 -26.90
C GLY A 63 8.97 6.97 -25.85
N GLY A 64 10.27 6.80 -25.61
CA GLY A 64 10.83 5.83 -24.66
C GLY A 64 10.98 4.41 -25.22
N ALA A 65 10.94 4.24 -26.55
CA ALA A 65 11.05 2.95 -27.22
C ALA A 65 12.51 2.44 -27.30
N TYR A 66 13.27 2.61 -26.22
CA TYR A 66 14.66 2.19 -26.10
C TYR A 66 15.00 1.69 -24.70
N LEU A 67 16.07 0.91 -24.61
CA LEU A 67 16.71 0.49 -23.38
C LEU A 67 18.12 1.05 -23.35
N ALA A 68 18.54 1.55 -22.19
CA ALA A 68 19.88 2.07 -21.99
C ALA A 68 20.51 1.40 -20.77
N HIS A 69 21.76 0.96 -20.93
CA HIS A 69 22.62 0.53 -19.84
C HIS A 69 23.92 1.34 -19.90
N ASN A 70 24.16 2.17 -18.89
CA ASN A 70 25.31 3.07 -18.86
C ASN A 70 25.45 3.93 -20.14
N ALA A 71 24.34 4.50 -20.61
CA ALA A 71 24.28 5.20 -21.89
C ALA A 71 23.55 6.56 -21.87
N GLY A 72 22.86 6.92 -20.80
CA GLY A 72 22.14 8.21 -20.68
C GLY A 72 22.81 9.23 -19.75
N TYR A 73 22.25 10.43 -19.68
CA TYR A 73 22.54 11.45 -18.66
C TYR A 73 21.27 12.27 -18.39
N PRO A 74 20.96 12.64 -17.14
CA PRO A 74 21.64 12.24 -15.90
C PRO A 74 21.32 10.78 -15.49
N VAL A 75 20.23 10.21 -16.01
CA VAL A 75 19.85 8.81 -15.78
C VAL A 75 20.61 7.94 -16.77
N ARG A 76 21.61 7.21 -16.27
CA ARG A 76 22.50 6.39 -17.12
C ARG A 76 21.86 5.10 -17.61
N THR A 77 20.88 4.58 -16.88
CA THR A 77 20.24 3.30 -17.16
C THR A 77 18.73 3.47 -17.12
N THR A 78 18.08 3.11 -18.23
CA THR A 78 16.62 3.09 -18.37
C THR A 78 16.24 1.70 -18.84
N LEU A 79 15.37 1.05 -18.08
CA LEU A 79 14.81 -0.25 -18.41
C LEU A 79 13.31 -0.08 -18.65
N GLY A 80 12.79 -0.76 -19.65
CA GLY A 80 11.36 -0.95 -19.84
C GLY A 80 10.80 -1.99 -18.87
N ARG A 81 9.61 -2.52 -19.19
CA ARG A 81 9.01 -3.60 -18.41
C ARG A 81 9.93 -4.83 -18.43
N ALA A 82 10.41 -5.23 -17.26
CA ALA A 82 11.24 -6.42 -17.09
C ALA A 82 10.58 -7.38 -16.09
N LYS A 83 10.66 -8.69 -16.38
CA LYS A 83 10.36 -9.73 -15.40
C LYS A 83 11.67 -10.12 -14.74
N ILE A 84 11.76 -9.92 -13.43
CA ILE A 84 12.94 -10.26 -12.65
C ILE A 84 12.54 -11.39 -11.70
N ALA A 85 13.25 -12.52 -11.75
CA ALA A 85 12.95 -13.67 -10.91
C ALA A 85 13.36 -13.44 -9.45
N ASP A 86 14.50 -12.79 -9.25
CA ASP A 86 15.03 -12.39 -7.94
C ASP A 86 15.86 -11.11 -8.09
N ALA A 87 15.73 -10.19 -7.14
CA ALA A 87 16.45 -8.92 -7.11
C ALA A 87 16.70 -8.46 -5.68
N THR A 88 17.96 -8.18 -5.37
CA THR A 88 18.35 -7.43 -4.16
C THR A 88 18.60 -5.99 -4.53
N LEU A 89 17.80 -5.07 -3.98
CA LEU A 89 17.96 -3.63 -4.17
C LEU A 89 18.56 -3.02 -2.90
N THR A 90 19.72 -2.37 -3.00
CA THR A 90 20.30 -1.62 -1.87
C THR A 90 19.41 -0.45 -1.45
N LEU A 91 18.75 0.20 -2.41
CA LEU A 91 17.80 1.28 -2.18
C LEU A 91 16.75 1.33 -3.29
N LEU A 92 15.48 1.32 -2.91
CA LEU A 92 14.36 1.53 -3.82
C LEU A 92 13.87 2.98 -3.71
N ARG A 93 14.20 3.80 -4.69
CA ARG A 93 13.57 5.13 -4.84
C ARG A 93 12.30 4.97 -5.66
N ARG A 94 11.16 5.29 -5.06
CA ARG A 94 9.88 5.35 -5.76
C ARG A 94 9.70 6.74 -6.33
N ASP A 95 9.29 6.80 -7.58
CA ASP A 95 8.82 8.05 -8.14
C ASP A 95 7.42 8.36 -7.57
N THR A 96 7.16 9.63 -7.32
CA THR A 96 5.97 10.11 -6.61
C THR A 96 5.21 11.10 -7.49
N VAL A 97 3.93 11.26 -7.21
CA VAL A 97 3.12 12.34 -7.77
C VAL A 97 2.46 13.11 -6.64
N TYR A 98 2.51 14.43 -6.75
CA TYR A 98 1.76 15.34 -5.88
C TYR A 98 0.42 15.67 -6.56
N VAL A 99 -0.68 15.51 -5.84
CA VAL A 99 -2.03 15.75 -6.33
C VAL A 99 -2.66 16.84 -5.48
N ASP A 100 -3.05 17.94 -6.12
CA ASP A 100 -3.83 19.03 -5.54
C ASP A 100 -4.83 19.51 -6.60
N ALA A 101 -5.92 20.11 -6.16
CA ALA A 101 -6.99 20.62 -7.02
C ALA A 101 -7.49 21.98 -6.49
N PRO A 102 -8.01 22.86 -7.36
CA PRO A 102 -8.50 24.19 -6.95
C PRO A 102 -9.79 24.15 -6.11
N GLY A 103 -10.38 22.96 -5.92
CA GLY A 103 -11.62 22.74 -5.18
C GLY A 103 -11.87 21.24 -5.02
N ALA A 104 -13.12 20.87 -4.74
CA ALA A 104 -13.50 19.46 -4.74
C ALA A 104 -13.33 18.86 -6.15
N ALA A 105 -12.68 17.69 -6.24
CA ALA A 105 -12.31 17.12 -7.53
C ALA A 105 -12.33 15.58 -7.52
N VAL A 106 -12.46 15.01 -8.71
CA VAL A 106 -12.22 13.59 -8.98
C VAL A 106 -10.97 13.51 -9.85
N VAL A 107 -9.97 12.77 -9.42
CA VAL A 107 -8.67 12.65 -10.09
C VAL A 107 -8.34 11.18 -10.27
N ASP A 108 -7.83 10.80 -11.44
CA ASP A 108 -7.38 9.44 -11.69
C ASP A 108 -5.92 9.26 -11.28
N ALA A 109 -5.63 8.19 -10.56
CA ALA A 109 -4.27 7.83 -10.22
C ALA A 109 -3.53 7.41 -11.50
N THR A 110 -2.43 8.10 -11.79
CA THR A 110 -1.58 7.77 -12.95
C THR A 110 -0.96 6.38 -12.84
N ALA A 111 -0.97 5.63 -13.94
CA ALA A 111 -0.28 4.35 -14.06
C ALA A 111 1.25 4.45 -14.01
N ALA A 112 1.79 5.67 -14.17
CA ALA A 112 3.23 5.91 -14.22
C ALA A 112 3.89 5.97 -12.83
N ARG A 113 3.12 6.11 -11.75
CA ARG A 113 3.64 6.31 -10.39
C ARG A 113 2.91 5.43 -9.40
N SER A 114 3.64 4.85 -8.45
CA SER A 114 3.07 3.98 -7.41
C SER A 114 2.77 4.72 -6.10
N VAL A 115 3.16 5.99 -5.97
CA VAL A 115 2.99 6.76 -4.74
C VAL A 115 2.34 8.10 -5.05
N HIS A 116 1.17 8.34 -4.47
CA HIS A 116 0.38 9.55 -4.65
C HIS A 116 0.29 10.30 -3.31
N LEU A 117 0.90 11.47 -3.28
CA LEU A 117 0.83 12.40 -2.16
C LEU A 117 -0.29 13.40 -2.46
N VAL A 118 -1.41 13.29 -1.75
CA VAL A 118 -2.65 14.01 -2.08
C VAL A 118 -2.92 15.09 -1.04
N ALA A 119 -3.06 16.33 -1.50
CA ALA A 119 -3.46 17.47 -0.70
C ALA A 119 -4.87 17.89 -1.08
N ALA A 120 -5.83 17.66 -0.18
CA ALA A 120 -7.23 18.09 -0.31
C ALA A 120 -7.43 19.52 0.23
N THR A 121 -6.47 20.42 0.01
CA THR A 121 -6.44 21.73 0.69
C THR A 121 -7.67 22.58 0.38
N ASN A 122 -8.11 22.59 -0.88
CA ASN A 122 -9.19 23.46 -1.36
C ASN A 122 -10.55 22.75 -1.46
N GLY A 123 -10.61 21.45 -1.17
CA GLY A 123 -11.84 20.66 -1.21
C GLY A 123 -11.55 19.16 -1.23
N GLN A 124 -12.59 18.34 -1.03
CA GLN A 124 -12.44 16.89 -1.05
C GLN A 124 -11.91 16.39 -2.40
N ILE A 125 -10.88 15.54 -2.37
CA ILE A 125 -10.36 14.87 -3.57
C ILE A 125 -10.79 13.41 -3.55
N THR A 126 -11.48 12.97 -4.60
CA THR A 126 -11.72 11.55 -4.87
C THR A 126 -10.63 11.07 -5.83
N LEU A 127 -9.65 10.32 -5.33
CA LEU A 127 -8.62 9.69 -6.15
C LEU A 127 -9.09 8.31 -6.59
N ARG A 128 -9.25 8.08 -7.89
CA ARG A 128 -9.70 6.81 -8.46
C ARG A 128 -8.50 5.99 -8.92
N LEU A 129 -8.39 4.77 -8.42
CA LEU A 129 -7.43 3.78 -8.90
C LEU A 129 -7.78 3.35 -10.32
N PRO A 130 -6.79 2.99 -11.16
CA PRO A 130 -7.03 2.42 -12.49
C PRO A 130 -7.95 1.21 -12.43
N ALA A 131 -8.52 0.81 -13.57
CA ALA A 131 -9.19 -0.49 -13.65
C ALA A 131 -8.21 -1.59 -13.24
N ALA A 132 -8.63 -2.50 -12.36
CA ALA A 132 -7.74 -3.50 -11.78
C ALA A 132 -7.07 -4.38 -12.86
N ALA A 133 -7.82 -4.67 -13.93
CA ALA A 133 -7.36 -5.45 -15.08
C ALA A 133 -6.18 -4.81 -15.83
N ASP A 134 -6.11 -3.48 -15.86
CA ASP A 134 -5.02 -2.74 -16.51
C ASP A 134 -3.79 -2.57 -15.60
N ALA A 135 -3.92 -2.92 -14.33
CA ALA A 135 -2.93 -2.71 -13.29
C ALA A 135 -2.56 -4.00 -12.53
N VAL A 136 -2.70 -5.18 -13.16
CA VAL A 136 -2.45 -6.49 -12.51
C VAL A 136 -1.07 -6.53 -11.84
N GLY A 137 -1.05 -6.83 -10.55
CA GLY A 137 0.18 -6.90 -9.74
C GLY A 137 0.77 -5.55 -9.34
N ALA A 138 0.17 -4.43 -9.75
CA ALA A 138 0.64 -3.10 -9.36
C ALA A 138 0.22 -2.76 -7.94
N SER A 139 1.13 -2.14 -7.19
CA SER A 139 0.88 -1.62 -5.85
C SER A 139 0.86 -0.09 -5.84
N TYR A 140 -0.12 0.50 -5.16
CA TYR A 140 -0.26 1.95 -5.02
C TYR A 140 -0.28 2.33 -3.55
N THR A 141 0.39 3.42 -3.18
CA THR A 141 0.27 4.05 -1.87
C THR A 141 -0.28 5.46 -2.03
N ILE A 142 -1.41 5.72 -1.40
CA ILE A 142 -2.08 7.01 -1.41
C ILE A 142 -1.98 7.57 0.01
N LYS A 143 -1.42 8.76 0.16
CA LYS A 143 -1.25 9.42 1.46
C LYS A 143 -1.83 10.83 1.41
N LYS A 144 -2.69 11.16 2.37
CA LYS A 144 -3.12 12.53 2.62
C LYS A 144 -2.00 13.30 3.31
N VAL A 145 -1.59 14.43 2.74
CA VAL A 145 -0.44 15.21 3.22
C VAL A 145 -0.80 16.56 3.81
N ASP A 146 -2.00 17.08 3.55
CA ASP A 146 -2.47 18.34 4.11
C ASP A 146 -3.19 18.16 5.45
N TYR A 147 -3.34 19.28 6.18
CA TYR A 147 -3.90 19.33 7.53
C TYR A 147 -5.38 19.77 7.57
N THR A 148 -6.03 19.94 6.41
CA THR A 148 -7.42 20.40 6.37
C THR A 148 -8.38 19.27 6.74
N GLY A 149 -9.61 19.63 7.13
CA GLY A 149 -10.70 18.67 7.36
C GLY A 149 -11.29 18.05 6.09
N ASN A 150 -10.85 18.47 4.91
CA ASN A 150 -11.29 17.90 3.64
C ASN A 150 -10.72 16.49 3.47
N MET A 151 -11.56 15.57 3.02
CA MET A 151 -11.16 14.18 2.88
C MET A 151 -10.41 13.92 1.56
N VAL A 152 -9.52 12.93 1.58
CA VAL A 152 -9.11 12.20 0.38
C VAL A 152 -9.89 10.89 0.36
N VAL A 153 -10.71 10.68 -0.67
CA VAL A 153 -11.49 9.47 -0.87
C VAL A 153 -10.81 8.62 -1.93
N VAL A 154 -10.33 7.44 -1.56
CA VAL A 154 -9.75 6.47 -2.48
C VAL A 154 -10.83 5.52 -2.97
N SER A 155 -11.01 5.46 -4.27
CA SER A 155 -12.01 4.62 -4.96
C SER A 155 -11.36 3.96 -6.19
N ALA A 156 -12.15 3.34 -7.06
CA ALA A 156 -11.67 2.80 -8.35
C ALA A 156 -12.45 3.41 -9.50
N ILE A 157 -11.81 3.54 -10.68
CA ILE A 157 -12.47 3.97 -11.92
C ILE A 157 -13.62 3.02 -12.29
N SER A 158 -13.43 1.73 -12.01
CA SER A 158 -14.42 0.67 -12.22
C SER A 158 -14.43 -0.31 -11.06
N GLY A 159 -15.59 -0.91 -10.77
CA GLY A 159 -15.78 -1.83 -9.65
C GLY A 159 -16.08 -1.12 -8.33
N SER A 160 -16.00 -1.85 -7.23
CA SER A 160 -16.44 -1.39 -5.90
C SER A 160 -15.34 -0.73 -5.04
N GLY A 161 -14.14 -0.49 -5.60
CA GLY A 161 -13.01 0.12 -4.88
C GLY A 161 -12.16 -0.90 -4.09
N PRO A 162 -11.17 -0.42 -3.30
CA PRO A 162 -10.33 -1.29 -2.46
C PRO A 162 -11.14 -2.13 -1.46
N ASP A 163 -10.92 -3.45 -1.43
CA ASP A 163 -11.70 -4.43 -0.65
C ASP A 163 -13.23 -4.27 -0.83
N GLY A 164 -13.66 -3.84 -2.01
CA GLY A 164 -15.07 -3.64 -2.33
C GLY A 164 -15.72 -2.42 -1.67
N ARG A 165 -14.92 -1.43 -1.22
CA ARG A 165 -15.41 -0.17 -0.66
C ARG A 165 -14.52 1.02 -1.01
N ASN A 166 -15.05 2.23 -0.79
CA ASN A 166 -14.23 3.45 -0.79
C ASN A 166 -13.52 3.61 0.56
N ILE A 167 -12.29 4.13 0.54
CA ILE A 167 -11.48 4.41 1.73
C ILE A 167 -11.38 5.92 1.95
N GLN A 168 -11.70 6.37 3.15
CA GLN A 168 -11.67 7.78 3.53
C GLN A 168 -10.43 8.08 4.39
N LEU A 169 -9.56 8.94 3.88
CA LEU A 169 -8.40 9.50 4.57
C LEU A 169 -8.78 10.90 5.04
N GLY A 170 -9.00 11.08 6.35
CA GLY A 170 -9.59 12.29 6.92
C GLY A 170 -8.59 13.16 7.66
N GLY A 171 -7.61 12.54 8.32
CA GLY A 171 -6.56 13.22 9.05
C GLY A 171 -5.28 13.41 8.23
N PRO A 172 -4.42 14.36 8.63
CA PRO A 172 -3.06 14.43 8.09
C PRO A 172 -2.33 13.10 8.34
N ASN A 173 -1.53 12.67 7.37
CA ASN A 173 -0.78 11.41 7.37
C ASN A 173 -1.57 10.11 7.22
N ASP A 174 -2.89 10.19 7.10
CA ASP A 174 -3.69 9.02 6.73
C ASP A 174 -3.23 8.46 5.39
N TYR A 175 -3.13 7.14 5.31
CA TYR A 175 -2.70 6.47 4.09
C TYR A 175 -3.39 5.13 3.88
N VAL A 176 -3.40 4.71 2.62
CA VAL A 176 -3.76 3.36 2.21
C VAL A 176 -2.78 2.87 1.15
N SER A 177 -2.31 1.64 1.30
CA SER A 177 -1.58 0.89 0.30
C SER A 177 -2.46 -0.23 -0.22
N VAL A 178 -2.54 -0.36 -1.55
CA VAL A 178 -3.38 -1.33 -2.24
C VAL A 178 -2.57 -2.12 -3.26
N LEU A 179 -3.00 -3.34 -3.56
CA LEU A 179 -2.45 -4.22 -4.61
C LEU A 179 -3.59 -4.66 -5.52
N SER A 180 -3.40 -4.59 -6.84
CA SER A 180 -4.34 -5.17 -7.79
C SER A 180 -3.99 -6.63 -8.06
N ASN A 181 -5.00 -7.49 -8.08
CA ASN A 181 -4.89 -8.87 -8.57
C ASN A 181 -5.44 -9.05 -10.00
N GLY A 182 -5.81 -7.96 -10.69
CA GLY A 182 -6.45 -7.99 -12.00
C GLY A 182 -7.98 -8.00 -11.97
N ALA A 183 -8.61 -8.52 -10.92
CA ALA A 183 -10.07 -8.51 -10.76
C ALA A 183 -10.55 -7.37 -9.84
N GLY A 184 -9.75 -7.02 -8.83
CA GLY A 184 -10.05 -5.97 -7.88
C GLY A 184 -8.80 -5.43 -7.19
N TRP A 185 -9.03 -4.41 -6.36
CA TRP A 185 -8.00 -3.79 -5.53
C TRP A 185 -8.12 -4.30 -4.09
N PHE A 186 -7.00 -4.70 -3.50
CA PHE A 186 -6.94 -5.26 -2.15
C PHE A 186 -6.09 -4.37 -1.26
N ILE A 187 -6.55 -4.09 -0.04
CA ILE A 187 -5.78 -3.28 0.91
C ILE A 187 -4.70 -4.15 1.53
N THR A 188 -3.46 -3.68 1.46
CA THR A 188 -2.30 -4.37 2.05
C THR A 188 -1.77 -3.67 3.30
N ALA A 189 -2.01 -2.36 3.42
CA ALA A 189 -1.72 -1.60 4.64
C ALA A 189 -2.57 -0.33 4.69
N SER A 190 -3.04 0.05 5.88
CA SER A 190 -3.62 1.38 6.13
C SER A 190 -3.72 1.63 7.63
N ASN A 191 -3.60 2.89 8.04
CA ASN A 191 -3.93 3.33 9.40
C ASN A 191 -5.44 3.62 9.57
N ARG A 192 -6.24 3.41 8.52
CA ARG A 192 -7.70 3.59 8.46
C ARG A 192 -8.46 2.28 8.30
N MET A 193 -7.80 1.13 8.44
CA MET A 193 -8.49 -0.16 8.41
C MET A 193 -9.50 -0.24 9.56
N SER A 194 -10.69 -0.75 9.25
CA SER A 194 -11.66 -1.13 10.28
C SER A 194 -10.97 -2.13 11.22
N GLY A 195 -11.00 -1.86 12.53
CA GLY A 195 -10.47 -2.80 13.53
C GLY A 195 -11.19 -4.15 13.40
N ASN A 196 -10.44 -5.23 13.61
CA ASN A 196 -11.01 -6.57 13.53
C ASN A 196 -11.90 -6.78 14.78
N THR A 197 -13.22 -6.81 14.58
CA THR A 197 -14.21 -6.96 15.65
C THR A 197 -15.08 -8.16 15.36
N ARG A 198 -15.29 -9.01 16.35
CA ARG A 198 -16.12 -10.19 16.24
C ARG A 198 -17.33 -10.09 17.12
N TYR A 199 -18.51 -10.27 16.51
CA TYR A 199 -19.76 -10.40 17.24
C TYR A 199 -20.13 -11.87 17.36
N HIS A 200 -20.61 -12.28 18.54
CA HIS A 200 -21.17 -13.62 18.74
C HIS A 200 -22.34 -13.59 19.72
N ASP A 201 -23.47 -14.18 19.32
CA ASP A 201 -24.63 -14.44 20.16
C ASP A 201 -24.80 -15.93 20.45
N GLY A 202 -25.08 -16.30 21.70
CA GLY A 202 -25.38 -17.68 22.09
C GLY A 202 -25.06 -17.98 23.55
N ALA A 203 -25.33 -19.20 24.00
CA ALA A 203 -24.99 -19.68 25.34
C ALA A 203 -23.68 -20.49 25.34
N GLY A 204 -23.22 -20.90 26.53
CA GLY A 204 -22.11 -21.83 26.70
C GLY A 204 -20.74 -21.21 26.46
N THR A 205 -19.74 -22.04 26.17
CA THR A 205 -18.36 -21.61 25.99
C THR A 205 -18.12 -21.06 24.59
N TYR A 206 -17.49 -19.89 24.53
CA TYR A 206 -16.94 -19.28 23.34
C TYR A 206 -15.43 -19.09 23.53
N ASP A 207 -14.64 -19.82 22.76
CA ASP A 207 -13.17 -19.77 22.82
C ASP A 207 -12.66 -18.53 22.09
N ILE A 208 -11.85 -17.72 22.80
CA ILE A 208 -11.21 -16.54 22.23
C ILE A 208 -9.97 -17.00 21.48
N ASP A 209 -10.02 -16.98 20.15
CA ASP A 209 -8.98 -17.53 19.28
C ASP A 209 -7.78 -16.60 19.05
N MET A 210 -7.82 -15.39 19.61
CA MET A 210 -6.82 -14.33 19.42
C MET A 210 -6.69 -13.85 17.95
N ALA A 211 -7.68 -14.14 17.10
CA ALA A 211 -7.65 -13.70 15.70
C ALA A 211 -8.05 -12.23 15.53
N VAL A 212 -8.76 -11.67 16.52
CA VAL A 212 -9.20 -10.28 16.54
C VAL A 212 -8.94 -9.65 17.91
N ASP A 213 -8.89 -8.32 17.98
CA ASP A 213 -8.62 -7.59 19.22
C ASP A 213 -9.90 -7.28 20.02
N VAL A 214 -11.06 -7.23 19.35
CA VAL A 214 -12.34 -6.85 19.99
C VAL A 214 -13.39 -7.93 19.81
N TYR A 215 -13.98 -8.40 20.91
CA TYR A 215 -15.09 -9.34 20.95
C TYR A 215 -16.32 -8.70 21.59
N LEU A 216 -17.38 -8.60 20.78
CA LEU A 216 -18.71 -8.17 21.19
C LEU A 216 -19.54 -9.43 21.43
N LEU A 217 -19.76 -9.76 22.69
CA LEU A 217 -20.43 -11.00 23.06
C LEU A 217 -21.85 -10.72 23.54
N SER A 218 -22.79 -11.55 23.12
CA SER A 218 -24.17 -11.59 23.61
C SER A 218 -24.43 -12.91 24.33
N ALA A 219 -24.90 -12.82 25.57
CA ALA A 219 -25.38 -13.92 26.41
C ALA A 219 -26.92 -13.97 26.44
N TYR A 220 -27.60 -13.39 25.45
CA TYR A 220 -29.07 -13.29 25.43
C TYR A 220 -29.74 -14.67 25.52
N ALA A 221 -29.21 -15.65 24.77
CA ALA A 221 -29.72 -17.02 24.75
C ALA A 221 -29.32 -17.88 25.98
N GLY A 222 -28.53 -17.35 26.91
CA GLY A 222 -28.06 -18.06 28.11
C GLY A 222 -26.67 -17.60 28.56
N ALA A 223 -26.29 -17.95 29.79
CA ALA A 223 -24.97 -17.62 30.33
C ALA A 223 -23.85 -18.08 29.38
N LYS A 224 -22.84 -17.21 29.20
CA LYS A 224 -21.74 -17.41 28.26
C LYS A 224 -20.41 -17.40 29.00
N THR A 225 -19.54 -18.34 28.68
CA THR A 225 -18.14 -18.33 29.11
C THR A 225 -17.26 -17.88 27.95
N ALA A 226 -16.66 -16.70 28.06
CA ALA A 226 -15.64 -16.23 27.13
C ALA A 226 -14.27 -16.76 27.57
N ARG A 227 -13.83 -17.87 26.99
CA ARG A 227 -12.65 -18.59 27.48
C ARG A 227 -11.39 -18.14 26.72
N LEU A 228 -10.50 -17.48 27.42
CA LEU A 228 -9.16 -17.11 26.95
C LEU A 228 -8.31 -18.38 26.78
N PRO A 229 -7.36 -18.41 25.83
CA PRO A 229 -6.38 -19.49 25.75
C PRO A 229 -5.46 -19.47 26.98
N PRO A 230 -4.67 -20.54 27.21
CA PRO A 230 -3.61 -20.53 28.21
C PRO A 230 -2.74 -19.28 28.07
N ALA A 231 -2.36 -18.65 29.18
CA ALA A 231 -1.59 -17.40 29.13
C ALA A 231 -0.23 -17.57 28.42
N ASP A 232 0.35 -18.77 28.50
CA ASP A 232 1.61 -19.19 27.88
C ASP A 232 1.47 -19.66 26.42
N ALA A 233 0.25 -19.68 25.86
CA ALA A 233 0.06 -20.00 24.46
C ALA A 233 0.77 -18.96 23.56
N ALA A 234 1.49 -19.43 22.54
CA ALA A 234 2.31 -18.56 21.68
C ALA A 234 1.52 -17.42 21.00
N ASN A 235 0.23 -17.63 20.72
CA ASN A 235 -0.66 -16.62 20.15
C ASN A 235 -1.24 -15.64 21.20
N ALA A 236 -1.05 -15.89 22.50
CA ALA A 236 -1.57 -15.06 23.59
C ALA A 236 -0.53 -14.08 24.16
N ILE A 237 0.74 -14.48 24.25
CA ILE A 237 1.80 -13.69 24.90
C ILE A 237 1.87 -12.26 24.31
N GLY A 238 1.72 -11.24 25.16
CA GLY A 238 1.75 -9.83 24.80
C GLY A 238 0.52 -9.30 24.06
N ARG A 239 -0.49 -10.13 23.78
CA ARG A 239 -1.73 -9.70 23.13
C ARG A 239 -2.69 -9.07 24.13
N VAL A 240 -3.33 -7.99 23.71
CA VAL A 240 -4.46 -7.36 24.40
C VAL A 240 -5.74 -7.78 23.71
N VAL A 241 -6.75 -8.22 24.48
CA VAL A 241 -8.11 -8.43 23.97
C VAL A 241 -9.11 -7.61 24.77
N HIS A 242 -10.09 -7.07 24.05
CA HIS A 242 -11.19 -6.30 24.57
C HIS A 242 -12.47 -7.13 24.44
N ILE A 243 -13.14 -7.38 25.56
CA ILE A 243 -14.37 -8.16 25.59
C ILE A 243 -15.47 -7.29 26.19
N LYS A 244 -16.61 -7.21 25.51
CA LYS A 244 -17.77 -6.43 25.95
C LYS A 244 -19.05 -7.25 25.83
N LYS A 245 -19.84 -7.29 26.90
CA LYS A 245 -21.21 -7.80 26.86
C LYS A 245 -22.11 -6.76 26.20
N THR A 246 -22.90 -7.16 25.22
CA THR A 246 -23.70 -6.24 24.38
C THR A 246 -25.20 -6.32 24.62
N ASP A 247 -25.70 -7.43 25.14
CA ASP A 247 -27.13 -7.69 25.30
C ASP A 247 -27.65 -7.29 26.70
N PRO A 248 -28.97 -6.99 26.82
CA PRO A 248 -29.59 -6.54 28.07
C PRO A 248 -30.01 -7.66 29.02
N SER A 249 -29.78 -8.94 28.68
CA SER A 249 -30.22 -10.05 29.54
C SER A 249 -29.44 -10.08 30.88
N GLY A 250 -30.06 -10.69 31.89
CA GLY A 250 -29.40 -10.96 33.19
C GLY A 250 -28.34 -12.06 33.14
N ASN A 251 -28.12 -12.70 31.99
CA ASN A 251 -27.10 -13.72 31.82
C ASN A 251 -25.71 -13.08 31.75
N ALA A 252 -24.78 -13.53 32.57
CA ALA A 252 -23.42 -13.03 32.56
C ALA A 252 -22.62 -13.52 31.34
N VAL A 253 -21.70 -12.67 30.88
CA VAL A 253 -20.53 -13.12 30.10
C VAL A 253 -19.39 -13.28 31.10
N THR A 254 -18.96 -14.52 31.34
CA THR A 254 -17.88 -14.84 32.27
C THR A 254 -16.60 -15.08 31.51
N LEU A 255 -15.63 -14.19 31.64
CA LEU A 255 -14.27 -14.42 31.16
C LEU A 255 -13.63 -15.50 32.04
N SER A 256 -13.03 -16.50 31.40
CA SER A 256 -12.25 -17.54 32.06
C SER A 256 -10.99 -17.83 31.26
N VAL A 257 -10.13 -18.69 31.78
CA VAL A 257 -8.90 -19.12 31.09
C VAL A 257 -8.95 -20.62 30.90
N GLN A 258 -8.56 -21.08 29.71
CA GLN A 258 -8.31 -22.49 29.43
C GLN A 258 -6.98 -22.88 30.07
N GLY A 259 -7.00 -23.80 31.02
CA GLY A 259 -5.77 -24.28 31.66
C GLY A 259 -5.20 -23.29 32.68
N GLY A 260 -3.88 -23.07 32.64
CA GLY A 260 -3.15 -22.22 33.59
C GLY A 260 -3.12 -20.74 33.22
N GLY A 261 -2.72 -19.90 34.17
CA GLY A 261 -2.59 -18.45 33.99
C GLY A 261 -3.85 -17.69 34.36
N MET A 262 -4.04 -17.45 35.66
CA MET A 262 -5.17 -16.71 36.24
C MET A 262 -5.31 -15.29 35.68
N ILE A 263 -6.50 -14.71 35.80
CA ILE A 263 -6.83 -13.31 35.46
C ILE A 263 -6.69 -12.46 36.72
N ASP A 264 -5.64 -11.65 36.85
CA ASP A 264 -5.29 -10.91 38.08
C ASP A 264 -5.30 -11.80 39.34
N GLY A 265 -4.81 -13.05 39.22
CA GLY A 265 -4.84 -14.04 40.31
C GLY A 265 -6.22 -14.67 40.58
N GLY A 266 -7.26 -14.30 39.82
CA GLY A 266 -8.58 -14.93 39.84
C GLY A 266 -8.77 -15.98 38.74
N THR A 267 -9.68 -16.93 38.95
CA THR A 267 -9.99 -17.97 37.94
C THR A 267 -10.95 -17.49 36.86
N SER A 268 -11.70 -16.41 37.12
CA SER A 268 -12.66 -15.83 36.17
C SER A 268 -13.00 -14.38 36.50
N LEU A 269 -13.58 -13.67 35.52
CA LEU A 269 -14.10 -12.31 35.64
C LEU A 269 -15.48 -12.23 34.98
N ALA A 270 -16.52 -11.93 35.77
CA ALA A 270 -17.89 -11.84 35.25
C ALA A 270 -18.26 -10.43 34.79
N LEU A 271 -18.89 -10.34 33.61
CA LEU A 271 -19.53 -9.15 33.06
C LEU A 271 -21.05 -9.31 33.19
N ASN A 272 -21.63 -8.82 34.30
CA ASN A 272 -23.00 -9.12 34.72
C ASN A 272 -24.08 -8.24 34.09
N GLY A 273 -23.70 -7.11 33.48
CA GLY A 273 -24.64 -6.14 32.91
C GLY A 273 -24.37 -5.83 31.45
N GLN A 274 -25.36 -5.22 30.80
CA GLN A 274 -25.17 -4.67 29.47
C GLN A 274 -24.02 -3.65 29.46
N TYR A 275 -23.20 -3.70 28.42
CA TYR A 275 -22.06 -2.81 28.19
C TYR A 275 -20.90 -2.94 29.18
N LYS A 276 -20.97 -3.88 30.13
CA LYS A 276 -19.82 -4.23 30.95
C LYS A 276 -18.74 -4.82 30.06
N SER A 277 -17.49 -4.46 30.34
CA SER A 277 -16.36 -4.78 29.50
C SER A 277 -15.08 -4.98 30.31
N ALA A 278 -14.16 -5.76 29.75
CA ALA A 278 -12.82 -5.91 30.27
C ALA A 278 -11.80 -5.93 29.12
N SER A 279 -10.65 -5.32 29.37
CA SER A 279 -9.46 -5.39 28.53
C SER A 279 -8.40 -6.16 29.30
N VAL A 280 -7.89 -7.25 28.73
CA VAL A 280 -6.89 -8.09 29.39
C VAL A 280 -5.68 -8.31 28.49
N VAL A 281 -4.50 -8.44 29.09
CA VAL A 281 -3.24 -8.71 28.41
C VAL A 281 -2.56 -9.95 29.00
N SER A 282 -1.98 -10.81 28.18
CA SER A 282 -1.13 -11.90 28.68
C SER A 282 0.32 -11.44 28.76
N ASN A 283 1.00 -11.78 29.85
CA ASN A 283 2.46 -11.62 29.96
C ASN A 283 3.23 -12.93 29.68
N GLY A 284 2.55 -13.98 29.23
CA GLY A 284 3.13 -15.32 29.01
C GLY A 284 3.07 -16.25 30.22
N ALA A 285 2.57 -15.79 31.37
CA ALA A 285 2.36 -16.62 32.57
C ALA A 285 0.97 -16.44 33.17
N GLN A 286 0.44 -15.23 33.14
CA GLN A 286 -0.87 -14.85 33.66
C GLN A 286 -1.55 -13.83 32.74
N TRP A 287 -2.86 -13.71 32.89
CA TRP A 287 -3.64 -12.64 32.28
C TRP A 287 -3.78 -11.49 33.28
N PHE A 288 -3.54 -10.26 32.83
CA PHE A 288 -3.67 -9.04 33.62
C PHE A 288 -4.81 -8.19 33.09
N VAL A 289 -5.64 -7.66 33.99
CA VAL A 289 -6.69 -6.71 33.59
C VAL A 289 -6.07 -5.32 33.47
N LEU A 290 -6.13 -4.75 32.26
CA LEU A 290 -5.71 -3.37 32.01
C LEU A 290 -6.82 -2.37 32.36
N GLN A 291 -8.06 -2.73 32.04
CA GLN A 291 -9.23 -1.92 32.30
C GLN A 291 -10.45 -2.81 32.45
N LYS A 292 -11.36 -2.45 33.36
CA LYS A 292 -12.68 -3.06 33.45
C LYS A 292 -13.75 -2.03 33.77
N TYR A 293 -14.92 -2.22 33.19
CA TYR A 293 -16.16 -1.54 33.54
C TYR A 293 -17.15 -2.64 33.93
N LEU A 294 -17.34 -2.85 35.24
CA LEU A 294 -18.13 -3.94 35.82
C LEU A 294 -19.49 -3.47 36.29
#